data_AF-A0A0V0GLK7-F1
#
_entry.id   AF-A0A0V0GLK7-F1
#
_cell.length_a   1.000
_cell.length_b   1.000
_cell.length_c   1.000
_cell.angle_alpha   90.00
_cell.angle_beta   90.00
_cell.angle_gamma   90.00
#
_symmetry.space_group_name_H-M   'P 1'
#
loop_
_entity.id
_entity.type
_entity.pdbx_description
1 polymer ?
#
loop_
_entity_poly.entity_id
_entity_poly.type
_entity_poly.pdbx_seq_one_letter_code
_entity_poly.pdbx_strand_id
1 'polypeptide(L)'
;MPCPFYVIQKNVESSNGLPTRFMPIDNNQQVINLSTDLNIVFLASTICVQSTAWKVGGADERTGRRYVTSGGMTGRPGIDTISNWFKIERYGNNESYKIVF
;
A
#
# COMPACT_ATOMS: atom_id res chain seq x y z
N MET A 1 6.00 -11.30 -17.37
CA MET A 1 6.56 -11.05 -16.02
C MET A 1 5.66 -11.73 -14.99
N PRO A 2 6.22 -12.36 -13.94
CA PRO A 2 5.40 -13.01 -12.93
C PRO A 2 4.63 -11.96 -12.10
N CYS A 3 3.40 -12.32 -11.74
CA CYS A 3 2.54 -11.55 -10.85
C CYS A 3 2.57 -12.17 -9.44
N PRO A 4 2.34 -11.39 -8.37
CA PRO A 4 2.01 -9.96 -8.35
C PRO A 4 3.23 -9.04 -8.62
N PHE A 5 2.98 -7.81 -9.06
CA PHE A 5 4.03 -6.79 -9.18
C PHE A 5 4.42 -6.20 -7.82
N TYR A 6 5.71 -5.94 -7.64
CA TYR A 6 6.26 -5.19 -6.52
C TYR A 6 5.96 -3.70 -6.63
N VAL A 7 5.81 -3.05 -5.48
CA VAL A 7 5.73 -1.60 -5.37
C VAL A 7 7.15 -1.05 -5.28
N ILE A 8 7.50 -0.10 -6.16
CA ILE A 8 8.83 0.50 -6.21
C ILE A 8 8.74 2.02 -6.20
N GLN A 9 9.77 2.67 -5.63
CA GLN A 9 10.02 4.08 -5.83
C GLN A 9 10.91 4.25 -7.07
N LYS A 10 10.56 5.17 -7.97
CA LYS A 10 11.43 5.51 -9.10
C LYS A 10 12.56 6.41 -8.63
N ASN A 11 13.77 6.18 -9.13
CA ASN A 11 14.95 7.02 -8.84
C ASN A 11 15.00 8.30 -9.71
N VAL A 12 13.85 8.80 -10.16
CA VAL A 12 13.74 9.97 -11.04
C VAL A 12 12.76 10.94 -10.40
N GLU A 13 13.26 12.05 -9.88
CA GLU A 13 12.48 13.03 -9.12
C GLU A 13 11.34 13.67 -9.93
N SER A 14 11.52 13.82 -11.25
CA SER A 14 10.48 14.35 -12.13
C SER A 14 9.34 13.37 -12.42
N SER A 15 9.45 12.12 -11.98
CA SER A 15 8.40 11.11 -12.18
C SER A 15 7.49 11.00 -10.97
N ASN A 16 6.24 11.46 -11.11
CA ASN A 16 5.21 11.36 -10.08
C ASN A 16 4.67 9.92 -9.85
N GLY A 17 5.21 8.93 -10.56
CA GLY A 17 4.76 7.55 -10.42
C GLY A 17 3.32 7.32 -10.91
N LEU A 18 2.63 6.36 -10.28
CA LEU A 18 1.22 6.07 -10.52
C LEU A 18 0.37 6.69 -9.41
N PRO A 19 -0.77 7.32 -9.72
CA PRO A 19 -1.67 7.85 -8.69
C PRO A 19 -2.14 6.76 -7.73
N THR A 20 -2.29 7.11 -6.45
CA THR A 20 -2.81 6.22 -5.42
C THR A 20 -4.08 6.78 -4.80
N ARG A 21 -4.91 5.87 -4.29
CA ARG A 21 -6.07 6.17 -3.44
C ARG A 21 -5.84 5.55 -2.07
N PHE A 22 -6.10 6.34 -1.02
CA PHE A 22 -6.18 5.86 0.35
C PHE A 22 -7.64 5.55 0.68
N MET A 23 -7.89 4.38 1.24
CA MET A 23 -9.22 3.91 1.62
C MET A 23 -9.22 3.60 3.12
N PRO A 24 -9.84 4.42 3.97
CA PRO A 24 -9.86 4.19 5.41
C PRO A 24 -10.60 2.89 5.74
N ILE A 25 -10.24 2.27 6.88
CA ILE A 25 -10.92 1.07 7.38
C ILE A 25 -12.43 1.26 7.57
N ASP A 26 -12.84 2.47 7.96
CA ASP A 26 -14.25 2.88 7.97
C ASP A 26 -14.57 3.65 6.68
N ASN A 27 -15.29 3.00 5.77
CA ASN A 27 -15.69 3.58 4.48
C ASN A 27 -16.62 4.80 4.59
N ASN A 28 -17.19 5.08 5.77
CA ASN A 28 -18.00 6.29 5.99
C ASN A 28 -17.13 7.52 6.31
N GLN A 29 -15.84 7.32 6.60
CA GLN A 29 -14.93 8.44 6.84
C GLN A 29 -14.66 9.21 5.55
N GLN A 30 -14.90 10.52 5.61
CA GLN A 30 -14.64 11.44 4.50
C GLN A 30 -13.20 11.98 4.51
N VAL A 31 -12.45 11.74 5.59
CA VAL A 31 -11.08 12.25 5.80
C VAL A 31 -10.18 11.08 6.19
N ILE A 32 -8.94 11.10 5.72
CA ILE A 32 -7.90 10.15 6.13
C ILE A 32 -7.29 10.60 7.44
N ASN A 33 -7.55 9.85 8.51
CA ASN A 33 -6.96 10.09 9.81
C ASN A 33 -5.57 9.46 9.91
N LEU A 34 -4.66 10.14 10.59
CA LEU A 34 -3.35 9.58 10.90
C LEU A 34 -3.47 8.38 11.83
N SER A 35 -2.50 7.46 11.75
CA SER A 35 -2.40 6.28 12.60
C SER A 35 -3.65 5.38 12.60
N THR A 36 -4.50 5.52 11.59
CA THR A 36 -5.70 4.71 11.36
C THR A 36 -5.45 3.76 10.19
N ASP A 37 -5.91 2.52 10.32
CA ASP A 37 -5.75 1.52 9.27
C ASP A 37 -6.45 1.96 7.98
N LEU A 38 -5.75 1.79 6.87
CA LEU A 38 -6.23 2.07 5.52
C LEU A 38 -5.61 1.13 4.49
N ASN A 39 -6.30 0.93 3.37
CA ASN A 39 -5.69 0.31 2.20
C ASN A 39 -5.11 1.38 1.27
N ILE A 40 -4.00 1.06 0.62
CA ILE A 40 -3.38 1.89 -0.43
C ILE A 40 -3.60 1.18 -1.77
N VAL A 41 -4.11 1.87 -2.78
CA VAL A 41 -4.46 1.28 -4.08
C VAL A 41 -3.93 2.12 -5.22
N PHE A 42 -3.25 1.51 -6.21
CA PHE A 42 -2.91 2.24 -7.43
C PHE A 42 -4.14 2.40 -8.34
N LEU A 43 -4.35 3.62 -8.84
CA LEU A 43 -5.34 3.92 -9.87
C LEU A 43 -4.74 3.68 -11.26
N ALA A 44 -4.43 2.41 -11.56
CA ALA A 44 -3.80 2.00 -12.81
C ALA A 44 -4.28 0.60 -13.23
N SER A 45 -4.29 0.35 -14.54
CA SER A 45 -4.53 -0.99 -15.09
C SER A 45 -3.23 -1.76 -15.18
N THR A 46 -3.28 -3.07 -14.92
CA THR A 46 -2.10 -3.95 -14.98
C THR A 46 -2.42 -5.23 -15.75
N ILE A 47 -1.40 -5.88 -16.30
CA ILE A 47 -1.54 -7.18 -16.98
C ILE A 47 -1.78 -8.35 -16.01
N CYS A 48 -1.65 -8.13 -14.69
CA CYS A 48 -1.78 -9.20 -13.70
C CYS A 48 -3.23 -9.62 -13.42
N VAL A 49 -4.23 -8.97 -14.04
CA VAL A 49 -5.68 -9.26 -13.89
C VAL A 49 -6.08 -9.52 -12.43
N GLN A 50 -5.54 -8.69 -11.53
CA GLN A 50 -5.73 -8.78 -10.09
C GLN A 50 -5.84 -7.36 -9.50
N SER A 51 -6.23 -7.27 -8.24
CA SER A 51 -6.26 -6.01 -7.49
C SER A 51 -4.91 -5.30 -7.48
N THR A 52 -4.95 -3.97 -7.57
CA THR A 52 -3.77 -3.09 -7.42
C THR A 52 -3.60 -2.60 -5.98
N ALA A 53 -4.40 -3.09 -5.04
CA ALA A 53 -4.23 -2.82 -3.63
C ALA A 53 -2.90 -3.36 -3.13
N TRP A 54 -2.26 -2.58 -2.27
CA TRP A 54 -0.99 -2.92 -1.66
C TRP A 54 -1.20 -4.00 -0.60
N LYS A 55 -0.20 -4.87 -0.45
CA LYS A 55 -0.06 -5.77 0.68
C LYS A 55 1.41 -6.00 1.00
N VAL A 56 1.71 -6.31 2.25
CA VAL A 56 3.02 -6.81 2.64
C VAL A 56 3.10 -8.31 2.36
N GLY A 57 3.98 -8.69 1.45
CA GLY A 57 4.21 -10.07 1.06
C GLY A 57 4.85 -10.93 2.16
N GLY A 58 5.09 -12.20 1.81
CA GLY A 58 5.92 -13.09 2.62
C GLY A 58 7.37 -12.63 2.69
N ALA A 59 8.17 -13.31 3.50
CA ALA A 59 9.61 -13.11 3.50
C ALA A 59 10.17 -13.59 2.15
N ASP A 60 10.87 -12.70 1.45
CA ASP A 60 11.61 -13.03 0.25
C ASP A 60 12.77 -13.97 0.61
N GLU A 61 12.85 -15.11 -0.06
CA GLU A 61 13.81 -16.18 0.29
C GLU A 61 15.27 -15.75 0.19
N ARG A 62 15.57 -14.81 -0.72
CA ARG A 62 16.94 -14.37 -0.98
C ARG A 62 17.41 -13.29 -0.01
N THR A 63 16.51 -12.39 0.38
CA THR A 63 16.86 -11.20 1.18
C THR A 63 16.37 -11.29 2.63
N GLY A 64 15.46 -12.21 2.93
CA GLY A 64 14.74 -12.30 4.21
C GLY A 64 13.79 -11.13 4.46
N ARG A 65 13.64 -10.19 3.51
CA ARG A 65 12.83 -8.98 3.67
C ARG A 65 11.39 -9.25 3.25
N ARG A 66 10.47 -8.50 3.85
CA ARG A 66 9.07 -8.45 3.36
C ARG A 66 8.92 -7.23 2.48
N TYR A 67 8.45 -7.43 1.26
CA TYR A 67 8.25 -6.37 0.29
C TYR A 67 6.76 -6.03 0.15
N VAL A 68 6.47 -4.81 -0.26
CA VAL A 68 5.12 -4.42 -0.63
C VAL A 68 4.86 -4.86 -2.07
N THR A 69 3.75 -5.56 -2.28
CA THR A 69 3.27 -6.01 -3.59
C THR A 69 1.87 -5.51 -3.85
N SER A 70 1.48 -5.51 -5.12
CA SER A 70 0.07 -5.49 -5.54
C SER A 70 -0.63 -6.83 -5.22
N GLY A 71 -1.91 -6.95 -5.56
CA GLY A 71 -2.70 -8.16 -5.33
C GLY A 71 -3.19 -8.31 -3.88
N GLY A 72 -3.28 -7.20 -3.13
CA GLY A 72 -3.99 -7.12 -1.86
C GLY A 72 -5.50 -7.05 -2.05
N MET A 73 -6.24 -7.15 -0.95
CA MET A 73 -7.69 -6.98 -0.90
C MET A 73 -8.03 -5.70 -0.15
N THR A 74 -9.01 -4.94 -0.66
CA THR A 74 -9.54 -3.76 0.03
C THR A 74 -10.72 -4.13 0.92
N GLY A 75 -10.85 -3.45 2.06
CA GLY A 75 -11.91 -3.70 3.04
C GLY A 75 -11.79 -5.07 3.71
N ARG A 76 -12.92 -5.54 4.26
CA ARG A 76 -13.03 -6.81 5.02
C ARG A 76 -11.97 -6.92 6.13
N PRO A 77 -11.96 -5.99 7.10
CA PRO A 77 -11.01 -6.03 8.20
C PRO A 77 -11.15 -7.34 8.97
N GLY A 78 -10.03 -8.05 9.16
CA GLY A 78 -10.01 -9.36 9.76
C GLY A 78 -8.64 -10.03 9.59
N ILE A 79 -8.50 -11.23 10.17
CA ILE A 79 -7.23 -11.96 10.19
C ILE A 79 -6.68 -12.26 8.79
N ASP A 80 -7.58 -12.46 7.82
CA ASP A 80 -7.22 -12.78 6.43
C ASP A 80 -6.69 -11.57 5.64
N THR A 81 -6.92 -10.33 6.12
CA THR A 81 -6.54 -9.10 5.43
C THR A 81 -5.49 -8.28 6.14
N ILE A 82 -4.93 -8.77 7.26
CA ILE A 82 -3.91 -8.06 8.08
C ILE A 82 -2.79 -7.49 7.19
N SER A 83 -2.31 -8.26 6.21
CA SER A 83 -1.22 -7.83 5.31
C SER A 83 -1.56 -6.65 4.40
N ASN A 84 -2.83 -6.26 4.30
CA ASN A 84 -3.32 -5.23 3.36
C ASN A 84 -3.55 -3.87 4.03
N TRP A 85 -3.42 -3.80 5.36
CA TRP A 85 -3.66 -2.60 6.14
C TRP A 85 -2.36 -1.87 6.43
N PHE A 86 -2.36 -0.57 6.15
CA PHE A 86 -1.25 0.34 6.39
C PHE A 86 -1.75 1.52 7.23
N LYS A 87 -0.83 2.27 7.79
CA LYS A 87 -1.09 3.54 8.46
C LYS A 87 -0.22 4.64 7.87
N ILE A 88 -0.74 5.86 7.92
CA ILE A 88 0.05 7.05 7.62
C ILE A 88 0.31 7.77 8.93
N GLU A 89 1.59 8.02 9.22
CA GLU A 89 2.02 8.69 10.44
C GLU A 89 2.86 9.91 10.10
N ARG A 90 2.88 10.92 10.99
CA ARG A 90 3.82 12.03 10.88
C ARG A 90 5.25 11.51 10.97
N TYR A 91 6.13 12.10 10.18
CA TYR A 91 7.55 11.81 10.18
C TYR A 91 8.36 13.06 10.57
N GLY A 92 8.92 13.04 11.77
CA GLY A 92 9.68 14.16 12.33
C GLY A 92 8.81 15.38 12.65
N ASN A 93 9.44 16.54 12.73
CA ASN A 93 8.79 17.81 13.08
C ASN A 93 8.31 18.60 11.84
N ASN A 94 8.59 18.10 10.64
CA ASN A 94 8.19 18.71 9.37
C ASN A 94 6.81 18.17 8.94
N GLU A 95 6.20 18.79 7.92
CA GLU A 95 4.94 18.34 7.28
C GLU A 95 5.12 17.08 6.40
N SER A 96 5.95 16.14 6.84
CA SER A 96 6.25 14.89 6.15
C SER A 96 5.56 13.71 6.81
N TYR A 97 5.35 12.65 6.03
CA TYR A 97 4.66 11.45 6.49
C TYR A 97 5.46 10.20 6.13
N LYS A 98 5.25 9.13 6.92
CA LYS A 98 5.74 7.79 6.64
C LYS A 98 4.56 6.82 6.52
N ILE A 99 4.73 5.80 5.70
CA ILE A 99 3.82 4.67 5.61
C ILE A 99 4.30 3.60 6.59
N VAL A 100 3.40 3.10 7.42
CA VAL A 100 3.66 2.07 8.43
C VAL A 100 2.80 0.86 8.13
N PHE A 101 3.36 -0.33 8.37
CA PHE A 101 2.66 -1.60 8.41
C PHE A 101 2.76 -2.14 9.84
#